data_AF-A0A5J4NI91-F1
#
_entry.id   AF-A0A5J4NI91-F1
#
_cell.length_a   1.000
_cell.length_b   1.000
_cell.length_c   1.000
_cell.angle_alpha   90.00
_cell.angle_beta   90.00
_cell.angle_gamma   90.00
#
_symmetry.space_group_name_H-M   'P 1'
#
loop_
_entity.id
_entity.type
_entity.pdbx_description
1 polymer ?
#
loop_
_entity_poly.entity_id
_entity_poly.type
_entity_poly.pdbx_seq_one_letter_code
_entity_poly.pdbx_strand_id
1 'polypeptide(L)'
;MEFEKSHLSAHEYREQCEQVELSKALEQGRSSSSPSATQETTLLTAHEQELGWQLEAEKFKPSDSKTEADFSNNMRTAWRQLDRPVFMLVKQTFGKEEPVWCLPSIPVEHGHNLRQVASKIIDGYLPTASKCRIFGNAPSAVHVYKYRDIETGERFGVQMYFYNAFVDRAWHGESMLTLPGITDFVWATTGELNTFITDRKLSKVLRSFIVEY
;
A
#
# COMPACT_ATOMS: atom_id res chain seq x y z
N MET A 1 -15.00 -12.62 25.00
CA MET A 1 -16.46 -12.73 24.75
C MET A 1 -16.81 -13.51 23.48
N GLU A 2 -15.91 -13.65 22.50
CA GLU A 2 -16.21 -14.48 21.31
C GLU A 2 -16.31 -15.98 21.65
N PHE A 3 -15.36 -16.50 22.43
CA PHE A 3 -15.28 -17.92 22.79
C PHE A 3 -16.53 -18.43 23.53
N GLU A 4 -17.01 -17.71 24.54
CA GLU A 4 -18.18 -18.11 25.37
C GLU A 4 -19.52 -18.13 24.62
N LYS A 5 -19.59 -17.44 23.47
CA LYS A 5 -20.78 -17.40 22.61
C LYS A 5 -20.61 -18.22 21.34
N SER A 6 -19.46 -18.88 21.18
CA SER A 6 -19.18 -19.69 20.00
C SER A 6 -19.76 -21.10 20.17
N HIS A 7 -20.16 -21.70 19.04
CA HIS A 7 -20.50 -23.11 18.99
C HIS A 7 -19.22 -23.94 18.86
N LEU A 8 -19.32 -25.22 19.25
CA LEU A 8 -18.23 -26.17 19.12
C LEU A 8 -17.78 -26.27 17.66
N SER A 9 -16.49 -26.02 17.43
CA SER A 9 -15.87 -26.15 16.12
C SER A 9 -15.69 -27.61 15.73
N ALA A 10 -15.52 -27.87 14.43
CA ALA A 10 -15.26 -29.22 13.95
C ALA A 10 -13.96 -29.83 14.52
N HIS A 11 -12.97 -28.98 14.82
CA HIS A 11 -11.71 -29.41 15.44
C HIS A 11 -11.92 -29.86 16.89
N GLU A 12 -12.61 -29.05 17.71
CA GLU A 12 -12.89 -29.38 19.12
C GLU A 12 -13.82 -30.60 19.23
N TYR A 13 -14.80 -30.73 18.33
CA TYR A 13 -15.66 -31.92 18.29
C TYR A 13 -14.86 -33.20 17.99
N ARG A 14 -13.96 -33.11 17.00
CA ARG A 14 -13.08 -34.22 16.64
C ARG A 14 -12.16 -34.62 17.80
N GLU A 15 -11.55 -33.63 18.45
CA GLU A 15 -10.71 -33.87 19.62
C GLU A 15 -11.48 -34.57 20.75
N GLN A 16 -12.72 -34.13 21.04
CA GLN A 16 -13.57 -34.78 22.04
C GLN A 16 -13.90 -36.23 21.67
N CYS A 17 -14.24 -36.50 20.40
CA CYS A 17 -14.50 -37.86 19.93
C CYS A 17 -13.25 -38.75 20.06
N GLU A 18 -12.08 -38.29 19.61
CA GLU A 18 -10.82 -39.03 19.70
C GLU A 18 -10.41 -39.30 21.15
N GLN A 19 -10.56 -38.32 22.06
CA GLN A 19 -10.29 -38.52 23.50
C GLN A 19 -11.22 -39.58 24.12
N VAL A 20 -12.49 -39.60 23.74
CA VAL A 20 -13.46 -40.62 24.21
C VAL A 20 -13.11 -42.00 23.66
N GLU A 21 -12.64 -42.11 22.43
CA GLU A 21 -12.21 -43.37 21.84
C GLU A 21 -10.91 -43.90 22.49
N LEU A 22 -9.92 -43.02 22.73
CA LEU A 22 -8.67 -43.36 23.40
C LEU A 22 -8.88 -43.82 24.84
N SER A 23 -9.74 -43.13 25.61
CA SER A 23 -10.05 -43.51 26.99
C SER A 23 -10.73 -44.88 27.08
N LYS A 24 -11.70 -45.17 26.20
CA LYS A 24 -12.32 -46.50 26.10
C LYS A 24 -11.33 -47.59 25.72
N ALA A 25 -10.39 -47.32 24.82
CA ALA A 25 -9.36 -48.28 24.42
C ALA A 25 -8.41 -48.63 25.58
N LEU A 26 -8.03 -47.63 26.39
CA LEU A 26 -7.19 -47.80 27.59
C LEU A 26 -7.87 -48.67 28.65
N GLU A 27 -9.15 -48.41 28.95
CA GLU A 27 -9.91 -49.18 29.94
C GLU A 27 -10.10 -50.66 29.55
N GLN A 28 -10.24 -50.95 28.25
CA GLN A 28 -10.46 -52.30 27.75
C GLN A 28 -9.18 -53.13 27.64
N GLY A 29 -8.01 -52.59 27.99
CA GLY A 29 -6.72 -53.29 27.94
C GLY A 29 -6.34 -53.81 26.55
N ARG A 30 -6.98 -53.29 25.50
CA ARG A 30 -6.79 -53.72 24.12
C ARG A 30 -5.56 -53.02 23.54
N SER A 31 -4.43 -53.71 23.53
CA SER A 31 -3.33 -53.37 22.65
C SER A 31 -3.75 -53.65 21.20
N SER A 32 -4.07 -52.57 20.47
CA SER A 32 -4.15 -52.49 19.00
C SER A 32 -4.73 -53.74 18.30
N SER A 33 -6.06 -53.82 18.18
CA SER A 33 -6.70 -54.71 17.21
C SER A 33 -7.57 -53.89 16.26
N SER A 34 -7.05 -53.75 15.04
CA SER A 34 -7.62 -53.29 13.77
C SER A 34 -8.56 -52.08 13.77
N PRO A 35 -8.23 -51.01 13.02
CA PRO A 35 -9.18 -49.91 12.80
C PRO A 35 -10.42 -50.48 12.10
N SER A 36 -11.59 -50.17 12.64
CA SER A 36 -12.83 -50.42 11.91
C SER A 36 -12.77 -49.65 10.58
N ALA A 37 -13.20 -50.27 9.49
CA ALA A 37 -13.08 -49.79 8.11
C ALA A 37 -13.74 -48.42 7.81
N THR A 38 -14.28 -47.74 8.81
CA THR A 38 -14.85 -46.39 8.73
C THR A 38 -13.84 -45.30 9.12
N GLN A 39 -12.70 -45.65 9.75
CA GLN A 39 -11.67 -44.71 10.26
C GLN A 39 -10.36 -44.73 9.43
N GLU A 40 -10.37 -45.19 8.18
CA GLU A 40 -9.14 -45.28 7.37
C GLU A 40 -8.57 -43.92 6.92
N THR A 41 -9.19 -42.79 7.25
CA THR A 41 -8.81 -41.50 6.66
C THR A 41 -7.99 -40.57 7.55
N THR A 42 -7.67 -40.90 8.80
CA THR A 42 -6.85 -39.97 9.61
C THR A 42 -5.91 -40.70 10.57
N LEU A 43 -4.68 -40.94 10.09
CA LEU A 43 -3.57 -41.53 10.86
C LEU A 43 -3.01 -40.58 11.94
N LEU A 44 -3.52 -39.36 12.05
CA LEU A 44 -2.93 -38.27 12.83
C LEU A 44 -4.00 -37.66 13.74
N THR A 45 -3.82 -37.78 15.05
CA THR A 45 -4.74 -37.29 16.09
C THR A 45 -4.87 -35.76 16.00
N ALA A 46 -6.00 -35.19 16.39
CA ALA A 46 -6.19 -33.74 16.50
C ALA A 46 -5.06 -33.07 17.31
N HIS A 47 -4.65 -33.71 18.40
CA HIS A 47 -3.50 -33.24 19.20
C HIS A 47 -2.17 -33.26 18.44
N GLU A 48 -1.90 -34.29 17.63
CA GLU A 48 -0.70 -34.37 16.80
C GLU A 48 -0.69 -33.29 15.71
N GLN A 49 -1.88 -32.92 15.23
CA GLN A 49 -2.06 -31.85 14.26
C GLN A 49 -1.77 -30.48 14.88
N GLU A 50 -2.21 -30.22 16.11
CA GLU A 50 -1.86 -29.00 16.87
C GLU A 50 -0.35 -28.90 17.12
N LEU A 51 0.29 -29.99 17.52
CA LEU A 51 1.74 -30.05 17.68
C LEU A 51 2.46 -29.74 16.36
N GLY A 52 1.95 -30.26 15.23
CA GLY A 52 2.45 -29.93 13.90
C GLY A 52 2.38 -28.43 13.60
N TRP A 53 1.24 -27.80 13.87
CA TRP A 53 1.05 -26.35 13.68
C TRP A 53 1.94 -25.51 14.60
N GLN A 54 2.12 -25.93 15.85
CA GLN A 54 3.04 -25.24 16.79
C GLN A 54 4.47 -25.30 16.28
N LEU A 55 4.93 -26.47 15.83
CA LEU A 55 6.27 -26.64 15.26
C LEU A 55 6.46 -25.82 13.98
N GLU A 56 5.44 -25.67 13.14
CA GLU A 56 5.48 -24.79 11.97
C GLU A 56 5.52 -23.31 12.36
N ALA A 57 4.73 -22.90 13.35
CA ALA A 57 4.71 -21.54 13.86
C ALA A 57 6.06 -21.14 14.49
N GLU A 58 6.72 -22.04 15.22
CA GLU A 58 8.04 -21.81 15.80
C GLU A 58 9.14 -21.67 14.72
N LYS A 59 9.02 -22.42 13.61
CA LYS A 59 9.94 -22.32 12.48
C LYS A 59 9.75 -21.03 11.69
N PHE A 60 8.53 -20.50 11.66
CA PHE A 60 8.22 -19.31 10.90
C PHE A 60 8.67 -18.04 11.63
N LYS A 61 9.69 -17.37 11.08
CA LYS A 61 10.11 -16.05 11.54
C LYS A 61 9.43 -14.97 10.70
N PRO A 62 8.52 -14.14 11.27
CA PRO A 62 7.92 -13.04 10.53
C PRO A 62 8.99 -12.01 10.16
N SER A 63 8.79 -11.35 9.01
CA SER A 63 9.61 -10.22 8.60
C SER A 63 9.32 -9.01 9.50
N ASP A 64 10.32 -8.16 9.71
CA ASP A 64 10.16 -6.94 10.48
C ASP A 64 9.17 -5.99 9.80
N SER A 65 8.35 -5.32 10.60
CA SER A 65 7.38 -4.34 10.11
C SER A 65 8.03 -3.04 9.61
N LYS A 66 9.25 -2.75 10.08
CA LYS A 66 10.04 -1.57 9.72
C LYS A 66 11.12 -1.94 8.73
N THR A 67 11.30 -1.11 7.71
CA THR A 67 12.30 -1.34 6.67
C THR A 67 13.60 -0.61 6.99
N GLU A 68 14.70 -0.97 6.32
CA GLU A 68 15.98 -0.25 6.42
C GLU A 68 15.84 1.25 6.05
N ALA A 69 14.90 1.56 5.16
CA ALA A 69 14.57 2.93 4.77
C ALA A 69 13.93 3.72 5.93
N ASP A 70 13.22 3.06 6.85
CA ASP A 70 12.66 3.71 8.05
C ASP A 70 13.76 4.05 9.05
N PHE A 71 14.76 3.17 9.21
CA PHE A 71 15.89 3.43 10.11
C PHE A 71 16.81 4.53 9.59
N SER A 72 17.04 4.56 8.28
CA SER A 72 17.87 5.58 7.62
C SER A 72 17.11 6.86 7.25
N ASN A 73 15.79 6.88 7.44
CA ASN A 73 14.87 7.93 6.97
C ASN A 73 15.09 8.28 5.48
N ASN A 74 15.29 7.26 4.65
CA ASN A 74 15.54 7.45 3.23
C ASN A 74 14.23 7.76 2.50
N MET A 75 14.08 9.01 2.06
CA MET A 75 12.89 9.50 1.37
C MET A 75 12.86 9.20 -0.13
N ARG A 76 13.89 8.56 -0.69
CA ARG A 76 13.96 8.24 -2.12
C ARG A 76 13.28 6.93 -2.51
N THR A 77 12.86 6.12 -1.53
CA THR A 77 12.18 4.85 -1.81
C THR A 77 10.71 4.93 -1.36
N ALA A 78 9.84 4.24 -2.10
CA ALA A 78 8.46 4.01 -1.67
C ALA A 78 8.38 2.89 -0.63
N TRP A 79 9.44 2.09 -0.47
CA TRP A 79 9.55 0.98 0.49
C TRP A 79 9.91 1.45 1.91
N ARG A 80 9.19 2.45 2.39
CA ARG A 80 9.30 3.03 3.74
C ARG A 80 7.90 3.28 4.29
N GLN A 81 7.75 3.23 5.61
CA GLN A 81 6.49 3.49 6.32
C GLN A 81 5.34 2.67 5.72
N LEU A 82 5.50 1.34 5.70
CA LEU A 82 4.55 0.38 5.10
C LEU A 82 3.15 0.41 5.74
N ASP A 83 3.03 1.05 6.89
CA ASP A 83 1.77 1.30 7.60
C ASP A 83 0.93 2.42 6.96
N ARG A 84 1.53 3.29 6.14
CA ARG A 84 0.89 4.51 5.63
C ARG A 84 1.00 4.67 4.12
N PRO A 85 0.06 5.38 3.48
CA PRO A 85 0.21 5.78 2.09
C PRO A 85 1.30 6.85 1.95
N VAL A 86 2.22 6.60 1.02
CA VAL A 86 3.26 7.56 0.60
C VAL A 86 2.93 8.15 -0.76
N PHE A 87 3.25 9.43 -0.95
CA PHE A 87 2.95 10.20 -2.16
C PHE A 87 4.24 10.69 -2.81
N MET A 88 4.30 10.62 -4.13
CA MET A 88 5.46 11.09 -4.88
C MET A 88 5.41 12.61 -5.06
N LEU A 89 6.49 13.27 -4.65
CA LEU A 89 6.79 14.67 -4.93
C LEU A 89 8.00 14.75 -5.84
N VAL A 90 7.97 15.75 -6.72
CA VAL A 90 9.06 16.06 -7.65
C VAL A 90 9.45 17.51 -7.48
N LYS A 91 10.75 17.77 -7.66
CA LYS A 91 11.30 19.11 -7.59
C LYS A 91 11.43 19.66 -9.02
N GLN A 92 10.42 20.43 -9.44
CA GLN A 92 10.27 20.90 -10.83
C GLN A 92 10.56 22.40 -10.95
N THR A 93 11.20 22.80 -12.05
CA THR A 93 11.38 24.20 -12.43
C THR A 93 10.20 24.68 -13.27
N PHE A 94 9.53 25.74 -12.83
CA PHE A 94 8.50 26.42 -13.62
C PHE A 94 9.09 27.68 -14.26
N GLY A 95 9.39 27.62 -15.57
CA GLY A 95 9.96 28.77 -16.29
C GLY A 95 11.39 29.10 -15.84
N LYS A 96 11.62 30.37 -15.46
CA LYS A 96 12.93 30.88 -14.98
C LYS A 96 13.07 30.86 -13.45
N GLU A 97 12.06 30.39 -12.73
CA GLU A 97 12.06 30.39 -11.27
C GLU A 97 12.86 29.22 -10.69
N GLU A 98 13.19 29.34 -9.40
CA GLU A 98 13.86 28.26 -8.66
C GLU A 98 12.98 26.99 -8.61
N PRO A 99 13.60 25.80 -8.60
CA PRO A 99 12.87 24.54 -8.58
C PRO A 99 12.09 24.35 -7.26
N VAL A 100 10.77 24.20 -7.36
CA VAL A 100 9.84 24.05 -6.22
C VAL A 100 9.37 22.60 -6.10
N TRP A 101 9.18 22.14 -4.85
CA TRP A 101 8.56 20.86 -4.57
C TRP A 101 7.07 20.89 -4.87
N CYS A 102 6.63 20.01 -5.76
CA CYS A 102 5.24 19.89 -6.17
C CYS A 102 4.89 18.45 -6.54
N LEU A 103 3.60 18.20 -6.73
CA LEU A 103 3.15 16.95 -7.35
C LEU A 103 3.54 16.95 -8.83
N PRO A 104 3.84 15.78 -9.43
CA PRO A 104 4.16 15.68 -10.85
C PRO A 104 3.06 16.29 -11.70
N SER A 105 3.40 17.34 -12.44
CA SER A 105 2.45 18.11 -13.23
C SER A 105 2.99 18.42 -14.63
N ILE A 106 2.09 18.47 -15.62
CA ILE A 106 2.40 18.80 -17.02
C ILE A 106 1.25 19.69 -17.55
N PRO A 107 1.54 20.71 -18.38
CA PRO A 107 0.51 21.52 -19.01
C PRO A 107 -0.40 20.69 -19.92
N VAL A 108 -1.69 21.03 -19.96
CA VAL A 108 -2.65 20.35 -20.83
C VAL A 108 -2.47 20.82 -22.27
N GLU A 109 -2.07 19.91 -23.15
CA GLU A 109 -1.93 20.17 -24.58
C GLU A 109 -3.30 20.16 -25.29
N HIS A 110 -3.46 21.02 -26.30
CA HIS A 110 -4.67 21.03 -27.13
C HIS A 110 -4.89 19.66 -27.80
N GLY A 111 -6.13 19.17 -27.76
CA GLY A 111 -6.52 17.88 -28.37
C GLY A 111 -6.36 16.65 -27.48
N HIS A 112 -5.85 16.80 -26.24
CA HIS A 112 -5.75 15.70 -25.28
C HIS A 112 -6.78 15.82 -24.15
N ASN A 113 -7.32 14.69 -23.73
CA ASN A 113 -8.18 14.61 -22.54
C ASN A 113 -7.34 14.67 -21.26
N LEU A 114 -7.91 15.19 -20.17
CA LEU A 114 -7.22 15.27 -18.87
C LEU A 114 -6.65 13.93 -18.40
N ARG A 115 -7.41 12.83 -18.59
CA ARG A 115 -6.93 11.47 -18.29
C ARG A 115 -5.74 11.06 -19.14
N GLN A 116 -5.73 11.40 -20.44
CA GLN A 116 -4.60 11.08 -21.33
C GLN A 116 -3.35 11.86 -20.91
N VAL A 117 -3.50 13.12 -20.49
CA VAL A 117 -2.39 13.91 -19.93
C VAL A 117 -1.87 13.26 -18.64
N ALA A 118 -2.76 12.79 -17.75
CA ALA A 118 -2.34 12.05 -16.56
C ALA A 118 -1.62 10.73 -16.90
N SER A 119 -2.02 10.03 -17.97
CA SER A 119 -1.25 8.87 -18.47
C SER A 119 0.12 9.26 -18.99
N LYS A 120 0.24 10.35 -19.75
CA LYS A 120 1.54 10.87 -20.20
C LYS A 120 2.45 11.26 -19.03
N ILE A 121 1.89 11.80 -17.95
CA ILE A 121 2.63 12.02 -16.70
C ILE A 121 3.21 10.68 -16.25
N ILE A 122 2.38 9.66 -16.01
CA ILE A 122 2.87 8.34 -15.56
C ILE A 122 3.97 7.79 -16.46
N ASP A 123 3.75 7.76 -17.78
CA ASP A 123 4.72 7.23 -18.75
C ASP A 123 6.02 8.05 -18.81
N GLY A 124 5.96 9.34 -18.45
CA GLY A 124 7.09 10.24 -18.42
C GLY A 124 7.92 10.17 -17.15
N TYR A 125 7.29 10.05 -15.97
CA TYR A 125 8.01 10.04 -14.68
C TYR A 125 8.35 8.61 -14.22
N LEU A 126 7.44 7.66 -14.44
CA LEU A 126 7.55 6.32 -13.86
C LEU A 126 8.05 5.31 -14.90
N PRO A 127 8.98 4.41 -14.52
CA PRO A 127 9.39 3.33 -15.42
C PRO A 127 8.24 2.34 -15.65
N THR A 128 8.26 1.65 -16.78
CA THR A 128 7.26 0.61 -17.14
C THR A 128 7.09 -0.48 -16.07
N ALA A 129 8.14 -0.74 -15.29
CA ALA A 129 8.12 -1.69 -14.18
C ALA A 129 7.16 -1.30 -13.03
N SER A 130 6.83 -0.01 -12.89
CA SER A 130 5.96 0.52 -11.82
C SER A 130 4.50 0.07 -11.91
N LYS A 131 4.04 -0.38 -13.10
CA LYS A 131 2.66 -0.80 -13.39
C LYS A 131 1.60 0.14 -12.78
N CYS A 132 1.81 1.45 -12.92
CA CYS A 132 0.93 2.46 -12.34
C CYS A 132 -0.45 2.49 -13.04
N ARG A 133 -1.53 2.64 -12.26
CA ARG A 133 -2.92 2.69 -12.75
C ARG A 133 -3.66 3.89 -12.19
N ILE A 134 -4.29 4.67 -13.07
CA ILE A 134 -5.14 5.81 -12.69
C ILE A 134 -6.54 5.31 -12.34
N PHE A 135 -7.12 5.84 -11.26
CA PHE A 135 -8.49 5.58 -10.88
C PHE A 135 -9.47 6.50 -11.61
N GLY A 136 -10.43 5.89 -12.31
CA GLY A 136 -11.50 6.63 -12.98
C GLY A 136 -11.04 7.49 -14.14
N ASN A 137 -11.99 8.26 -14.69
CA ASN A 137 -11.76 9.21 -15.78
C ASN A 137 -11.94 10.67 -15.36
N ALA A 138 -12.63 10.92 -14.26
CA ALA A 138 -12.83 12.24 -13.69
C ALA A 138 -11.66 12.60 -12.74
N PRO A 139 -11.27 13.89 -12.67
CA PRO A 139 -10.31 14.35 -11.69
C PRO A 139 -10.90 14.24 -10.27
N SER A 140 -10.06 13.87 -9.30
CA SER A 140 -10.44 13.77 -7.88
C SER A 140 -10.64 15.14 -7.24
N ALA A 141 -9.88 16.14 -7.69
CA ALA A 141 -9.95 17.50 -7.16
C ALA A 141 -9.48 18.53 -8.20
N VAL A 142 -9.85 19.79 -7.97
CA VAL A 142 -9.41 20.94 -8.78
C VAL A 142 -8.88 22.02 -7.85
N HIS A 143 -7.72 22.58 -8.18
CA HIS A 143 -7.17 23.75 -7.51
C HIS A 143 -6.98 24.88 -8.53
N VAL A 144 -7.51 26.07 -8.21
CA VAL A 144 -7.37 27.25 -9.06
C VAL A 144 -6.39 28.20 -8.41
N TYR A 145 -5.24 28.36 -9.06
CA TYR A 145 -4.20 29.29 -8.68
C TYR A 145 -4.29 30.54 -9.55
N LYS A 146 -4.12 31.71 -8.95
CA LYS A 146 -4.11 33.00 -9.67
C LYS A 146 -2.80 33.68 -9.36
N TYR A 147 -2.04 34.02 -10.39
CA TYR A 147 -0.82 34.79 -10.26
C TYR A 147 -0.85 36.00 -11.16
N ARG A 148 0.06 36.92 -10.87
CA ARG A 148 0.31 38.09 -11.70
C ARG A 148 1.65 37.88 -12.35
N ASP A 149 1.68 37.97 -13.68
CA ASP A 149 2.95 37.92 -14.39
C ASP A 149 3.80 39.13 -13.99
N ILE A 150 5.07 38.88 -13.70
CA ILE A 150 6.02 39.89 -13.23
C ILE A 150 6.42 40.79 -14.40
N GLU A 151 6.50 40.25 -15.63
CA GLU A 151 6.95 40.99 -16.81
C GLU A 151 5.81 41.84 -17.41
N THR A 152 4.61 41.28 -17.56
CA THR A 152 3.47 41.97 -18.20
C THR A 152 2.50 42.64 -17.22
N GLY A 153 2.51 42.23 -15.94
CA GLY A 153 1.56 42.72 -14.94
C GLY A 153 0.13 42.22 -15.13
N GLU A 154 -0.12 41.34 -16.09
CA GLU A 154 -1.42 40.71 -16.35
C GLU A 154 -1.75 39.65 -15.31
N ARG A 155 -3.05 39.43 -15.08
CA ARG A 155 -3.54 38.43 -14.12
C ARG A 155 -3.86 37.14 -14.86
N PHE A 156 -3.08 36.10 -14.57
CA PHE A 156 -3.30 34.76 -15.10
C PHE A 156 -3.94 33.86 -14.03
N GLY A 157 -4.81 32.95 -14.49
CA GLY A 157 -5.41 31.91 -13.67
C GLY A 157 -5.08 30.55 -14.25
N VAL A 158 -4.48 29.69 -13.44
CA VAL A 158 -4.18 28.30 -13.79
C VAL A 158 -5.08 27.37 -13.00
N GLN A 159 -5.67 26.39 -13.69
CA GLN A 159 -6.45 25.34 -13.08
C GLN A 159 -5.63 24.05 -13.08
N MET A 160 -5.42 23.48 -11.90
CA MET A 160 -4.78 22.19 -11.72
C MET A 160 -5.84 21.14 -11.45
N TYR A 161 -5.78 20.03 -12.20
CA TYR A 161 -6.66 18.89 -12.05
C TYR A 161 -5.88 17.72 -11.48
N PHE A 162 -6.32 17.19 -10.34
CA PHE A 162 -5.65 16.09 -9.66
C PHE A 162 -6.29 14.75 -10.02
N TYR A 163 -5.46 13.75 -10.27
CA TYR A 163 -5.88 12.38 -10.52
C TYR A 163 -5.20 11.46 -9.50
N ASN A 164 -5.97 10.54 -8.93
CA ASN A 164 -5.42 9.51 -8.07
C ASN A 164 -4.89 8.36 -8.92
N ALA A 165 -3.65 7.95 -8.65
CA ALA A 165 -3.03 6.81 -9.29
C ALA A 165 -2.43 5.87 -8.23
N PHE A 166 -2.51 4.57 -8.50
CA PHE A 166 -1.93 3.52 -7.66
C PHE A 166 -0.73 2.91 -8.37
N VAL A 167 0.35 2.78 -7.62
CA VAL A 167 1.60 2.16 -8.07
C VAL A 167 1.68 0.77 -7.46
N ASP A 168 2.02 -0.23 -8.27
CA ASP A 168 2.06 -1.62 -7.81
C ASP A 168 3.24 -1.85 -6.86
N ARG A 169 3.05 -2.74 -5.87
CA ARG A 169 4.05 -3.07 -4.84
C ARG A 169 5.30 -3.73 -5.42
N ALA A 170 5.21 -4.26 -6.64
CA ALA A 170 6.33 -4.87 -7.35
C ALA A 170 7.49 -3.90 -7.61
N TRP A 171 7.25 -2.59 -7.54
CA TRP A 171 8.27 -1.57 -7.73
C TRP A 171 8.45 -0.73 -6.46
N HIS A 172 9.67 -0.71 -5.93
CA HIS A 172 9.99 -0.08 -4.64
C HIS A 172 10.22 1.45 -4.71
N GLY A 173 9.92 2.07 -5.86
CA GLY A 173 9.99 3.53 -5.98
C GLY A 173 11.40 4.11 -6.14
N GLU A 174 12.41 3.28 -6.41
CA GLU A 174 13.84 3.66 -6.33
C GLU A 174 14.36 4.42 -7.55
N SER A 175 13.70 4.32 -8.71
CA SER A 175 14.21 4.86 -9.98
C SER A 175 13.15 5.60 -10.78
N MET A 176 13.35 6.89 -10.97
CA MET A 176 12.50 7.75 -11.80
C MET A 176 13.14 7.96 -13.18
N LEU A 177 12.32 8.12 -14.22
CA LEU A 177 12.81 8.54 -15.54
C LEU A 177 13.19 10.04 -15.48
N THR A 178 14.41 10.37 -15.90
CA THR A 178 14.90 11.75 -15.88
C THR A 178 14.24 12.56 -16.99
N LEU A 179 13.29 13.43 -16.65
CA LEU A 179 12.71 14.41 -17.56
C LEU A 179 13.44 15.77 -17.43
N PRO A 180 13.50 16.57 -18.51
CA PRO A 180 14.05 17.92 -18.46
C PRO A 180 13.26 18.80 -17.47
N GLY A 181 13.96 19.51 -16.60
CA GLY A 181 13.36 20.41 -15.60
C GLY A 181 13.06 19.77 -14.24
N ILE A 182 13.38 18.48 -14.04
CA ILE A 182 13.30 17.82 -12.73
C ILE A 182 14.69 17.67 -12.14
N THR A 183 14.82 18.08 -10.87
CA THR A 183 16.10 18.04 -10.15
C THR A 183 16.17 16.91 -9.14
N ASP A 184 15.05 16.58 -8.48
CA ASP A 184 15.00 15.52 -7.46
C ASP A 184 13.56 15.00 -7.30
N PHE A 185 13.42 13.86 -6.62
CA PHE A 185 12.13 13.29 -6.25
C PHE A 185 12.17 12.69 -4.84
N VAL A 186 11.01 12.69 -4.18
CA VAL A 186 10.84 12.22 -2.80
C VAL A 186 9.49 11.55 -2.67
N TRP A 187 9.45 10.45 -1.93
CA TRP A 187 8.21 9.87 -1.41
C TRP A 187 7.95 10.46 -0.04
N ALA A 188 6.83 11.16 0.15
CA ALA A 188 6.45 11.83 1.39
C ALA A 188 5.12 11.30 1.92
N THR A 189 4.98 11.20 3.24
CA THR A 189 3.65 10.96 3.84
C THR A 189 2.83 12.23 3.91
N THR A 190 1.53 12.05 4.14
CA THR A 190 0.56 13.10 4.49
C THR A 190 1.06 14.13 5.51
N GLY A 191 1.71 13.67 6.59
CA GLY A 191 2.26 14.54 7.61
C GLY A 191 3.39 15.42 7.08
N GLU A 192 4.29 14.81 6.30
CA GLU A 192 5.47 15.45 5.70
C GLU A 192 5.10 16.33 4.49
N LEU A 193 3.97 16.09 3.82
CA LEU A 193 3.56 16.85 2.64
C LEU A 193 3.50 18.37 2.91
N ASN A 194 3.19 18.77 4.14
CA ASN A 194 3.12 20.18 4.54
C ASN A 194 4.49 20.85 4.73
N THR A 195 5.57 20.07 4.90
CA THR A 195 6.92 20.64 4.99
C THR A 195 7.46 21.00 3.61
N PHE A 196 7.05 20.25 2.58
CA PHE A 196 7.43 20.50 1.19
C PHE A 196 6.54 21.53 0.49
N ILE A 197 5.22 21.46 0.70
CA ILE A 197 4.25 22.33 0.04
C ILE A 197 3.95 23.55 0.92
N THR A 198 4.47 24.70 0.51
CA THR A 198 4.34 25.97 1.25
C THR A 198 2.97 26.63 1.06
N ASP A 199 2.28 26.39 -0.05
CA ASP A 199 0.96 26.98 -0.31
C ASP A 199 -0.14 26.32 0.54
N ARG A 200 -0.63 27.08 1.52
CA ARG A 200 -1.71 26.65 2.42
C ARG A 200 -3.01 26.30 1.70
N LYS A 201 -3.34 26.97 0.59
CA LYS A 201 -4.57 26.68 -0.16
C LYS A 201 -4.44 25.35 -0.88
N LEU A 202 -3.30 25.11 -1.51
CA LEU A 202 -2.99 23.83 -2.15
C LEU A 202 -3.00 22.71 -1.12
N SER A 203 -2.31 22.87 0.02
CA SER A 203 -2.28 21.86 1.09
C SER A 203 -3.69 21.53 1.62
N LYS A 204 -4.60 22.51 1.67
CA LYS A 204 -6.00 22.26 2.06
C LYS A 204 -6.77 21.43 1.01
N VAL A 205 -6.52 21.67 -0.28
CA VAL A 205 -7.13 20.85 -1.36
C VAL A 205 -6.55 19.44 -1.36
N LEU A 206 -5.24 19.29 -1.16
CA LEU A 206 -4.61 17.96 -1.10
C LEU A 206 -5.21 17.11 0.03
N ARG A 207 -5.39 17.70 1.22
CA ARG A 207 -6.04 17.03 2.35
C ARG A 207 -7.52 16.66 2.12
N SER A 208 -8.20 17.26 1.14
CA SER A 208 -9.61 16.94 0.92
C SER A 208 -9.82 15.63 0.16
N PHE A 209 -8.82 15.15 -0.58
CA PHE A 209 -8.92 13.91 -1.36
C PHE A 209 -7.84 12.88 -1.03
N ILE A 210 -6.77 13.27 -0.34
CA ILE A 210 -5.81 12.34 0.25
C ILE A 210 -6.40 11.84 1.58
N VAL A 211 -6.80 10.57 1.60
CA VAL A 211 -7.37 9.91 2.78
C VAL A 211 -6.31 9.03 3.42
N GLU A 212 -6.01 9.29 4.69
CA GLU A 212 -5.36 8.32 5.59
C GLU A 212 -6.47 7.53 6.29
N TYR A 213 -6.39 6.19 6.20
CA TYR A 213 -7.29 5.28 6.90
C TYR A 213 -6.67 4.83 8.22
#